data_AF-A0AAE0FB18-F1
#
_entry.id   AF-A0AAE0FB18-F1
#
_cell.length_a   1.000
_cell.length_b   1.000
_cell.length_c   1.000
_cell.angle_alpha   90.00
_cell.angle_beta   90.00
_cell.angle_gamma   90.00
#
_symmetry.space_group_name_H-M   'P 1'
#
loop_
_entity.id
_entity.type
_entity.pdbx_description
1 polymer ?
#
loop_
_entity_poly.entity_id
_entity_poly.type
_entity_poly.pdbx_seq_one_letter_code
_entity_poly.pdbx_strand_id
1 'polypeptide(L)'
;MADDDPYKKLEGVESLSLFKDLNAFDDKGKTPFYAVCARCGPDVIEAALKKGANPLLEMKNGKQPMYAAAKAGNAEGVRMLLAAGGNPDSVNPLGYTCLWLACELGNHEVVPALLEGGADANVLETRSGTTPLVVALSQGHVEAALAMIAFAGTDVEVTDAVGCSPLWVACSEGLTDVVDALIARNANVNTVNQHKRSSLQAAALQGHAAICAKLLAADADPSSVDENGESAAYAAALNGHLEVLQTISDNVLGNVWEPDEVTMDGETPLISAAWYGYAECCEFLLKNGASVDKPNFGGKTPLIAACWRGHPKVAQVLLGNRADVSKVDEHGRTALWAACRGGNPECAEVCLKSGGDPDQMDNRQGWAEAGAGVASCTPLFAACWQGHFAVVKKMLEMGADPALGDVENRSNSEVTEKDDIKAIILEYMDLKKMGSLPPPPKGKGAFAKVQQQGDRQKQISKDLRAKEAHKEAQVQAVAKLRAEVAQMEKKLVDKRKETEPMTAEAESLEGEEKAKKLEEVAARIKPDEDALKKCKDKLNEALSELENAQKACLDLMEDSGNSGGEI
;
A
#
# COMPACT_ATOMS: atom_id res chain seq x y z
N MET A 1 -29.22 27.45 -34.52
CA MET A 1 -30.23 26.47 -34.96
C MET A 1 -30.37 25.47 -33.84
N ALA A 2 -31.57 25.32 -33.29
CA ALA A 2 -31.82 24.36 -32.23
C ALA A 2 -31.46 22.95 -32.73
N ASP A 3 -30.79 22.18 -31.87
CA ASP A 3 -30.42 20.79 -32.11
C ASP A 3 -31.72 19.95 -32.04
N ASP A 4 -32.52 19.97 -33.12
CA ASP A 4 -33.72 19.13 -33.27
C ASP A 4 -33.25 17.69 -33.54
N ASP A 5 -32.87 16.99 -32.47
CA ASP A 5 -32.69 15.53 -32.51
C ASP A 5 -34.04 14.91 -32.95
N PRO A 6 -34.12 14.32 -34.16
CA PRO A 6 -35.38 13.81 -34.72
C PRO A 6 -35.96 12.65 -33.90
N TYR A 7 -35.17 12.10 -32.97
CA TYR A 7 -35.53 10.99 -32.11
C TYR A 7 -35.96 11.41 -30.69
N LYS A 8 -36.04 12.72 -30.41
CA LYS A 8 -36.37 13.25 -29.07
C LYS A 8 -37.78 12.85 -28.57
N LYS A 9 -38.71 12.54 -29.48
CA LYS A 9 -40.12 12.18 -29.19
C LYS A 9 -40.40 10.66 -29.17
N LEU A 10 -39.36 9.83 -29.07
CA LEU A 10 -39.51 8.39 -28.89
C LEU A 10 -39.98 8.08 -27.45
N GLU A 11 -41.28 7.97 -27.23
CA GLU A 11 -41.88 7.78 -25.90
C GLU A 11 -42.62 6.43 -25.75
N GLY A 12 -42.85 5.68 -26.84
CA GLY A 12 -43.49 4.37 -26.77
C GLY A 12 -43.63 3.65 -28.11
N VAL A 13 -44.32 2.51 -28.12
CA VAL A 13 -44.54 1.66 -29.32
C VAL A 13 -45.26 2.44 -30.43
N GLU A 14 -46.13 3.37 -30.04
CA GLU A 14 -46.89 4.23 -30.95
C GLU A 14 -45.98 5.14 -31.78
N SER A 15 -44.86 5.61 -31.20
CA SER A 15 -43.85 6.42 -31.87
C SER A 15 -43.19 5.70 -33.04
N LEU A 16 -43.22 4.36 -33.09
CA LEU A 16 -42.72 3.59 -34.23
C LEU A 16 -43.51 3.86 -35.52
N SER A 17 -44.77 4.32 -35.42
CA SER A 17 -45.57 4.70 -36.59
C SER A 17 -45.09 5.97 -37.30
N LEU A 18 -44.27 6.79 -36.62
CA LEU A 18 -43.71 8.02 -37.17
C LEU A 18 -42.61 7.73 -38.20
N PHE A 19 -42.05 6.53 -38.20
CA PHE A 19 -40.98 6.13 -39.11
C PHE A 19 -41.51 5.26 -40.24
N LYS A 20 -41.32 5.73 -41.47
CA LYS A 20 -41.67 4.96 -42.69
C LYS A 20 -40.76 3.74 -42.88
N ASP A 21 -39.50 3.84 -42.46
CA ASP A 21 -38.51 2.79 -42.50
C ASP A 21 -37.60 2.90 -41.26
N LEU A 22 -37.55 1.83 -40.46
CA LEU A 22 -36.74 1.77 -39.24
C LEU A 22 -35.24 1.58 -39.52
N ASN A 23 -34.89 1.23 -40.76
CA ASN A 23 -33.54 0.95 -41.23
C ASN A 23 -32.93 2.09 -42.06
N ALA A 24 -33.69 3.16 -42.30
CA ALA A 24 -33.19 4.31 -43.06
C ALA A 24 -32.18 5.12 -42.25
N PHE A 25 -31.08 5.54 -42.89
CA PHE A 25 -30.08 6.41 -42.27
C PHE A 25 -30.52 7.88 -42.32
N ASP A 26 -30.35 8.60 -41.21
CA ASP A 26 -30.46 10.05 -41.16
C ASP A 26 -29.17 10.74 -41.67
N ASP A 27 -29.17 12.07 -41.69
CA ASP A 27 -28.02 12.88 -42.14
C ASP A 27 -26.77 12.69 -41.26
N LYS A 28 -26.95 12.27 -40.00
CA LYS A 28 -25.87 11.93 -39.05
C LYS A 28 -25.43 10.46 -39.20
N GLY A 29 -26.03 9.70 -40.12
CA GLY A 29 -25.78 8.29 -40.33
C GLY A 29 -26.23 7.42 -39.17
N LYS A 30 -27.34 7.76 -38.49
CA LYS A 30 -28.09 7.01 -37.46
C LYS A 30 -29.38 6.42 -38.02
N THR A 31 -29.83 5.26 -37.53
CA THR A 31 -31.13 4.70 -37.90
C THR A 31 -32.15 4.93 -36.79
N PRO A 32 -33.46 5.03 -37.12
CA PRO A 32 -34.50 5.05 -36.10
C PRO A 32 -34.40 3.88 -35.14
N PHE A 33 -34.09 2.67 -35.62
CA PHE A 33 -33.95 1.51 -34.75
C PHE A 33 -32.77 1.62 -33.78
N TYR A 34 -31.63 2.18 -34.21
CA TYR A 34 -30.51 2.47 -33.32
C TYR A 34 -30.92 3.46 -32.20
N ALA A 35 -31.71 4.48 -32.54
CA ALA A 35 -32.22 5.44 -31.57
C ALA A 35 -33.26 4.82 -30.61
N VAL A 36 -34.10 3.90 -31.09
CA VAL A 36 -35.01 3.11 -30.25
C VAL A 36 -34.22 2.28 -29.23
N CYS A 37 -33.17 1.58 -29.66
CA CYS A 37 -32.31 0.80 -28.76
C CYS A 37 -31.58 1.67 -27.72
N ALA A 38 -31.28 2.93 -28.05
CA ALA A 38 -30.60 3.86 -27.15
C ALA A 38 -31.53 4.50 -26.09
N ARG A 39 -32.85 4.54 -26.32
CA ARG A 39 -33.77 5.42 -25.57
C ARG A 39 -35.01 4.72 -25.03
N CYS A 40 -35.43 3.62 -25.64
CA CYS A 40 -36.69 2.96 -25.33
C CYS A 40 -36.49 1.68 -24.54
N GLY A 41 -37.55 1.28 -23.82
CA GLY A 41 -37.61 0.00 -23.11
C GLY A 41 -37.75 -1.21 -24.05
N PRO A 42 -37.62 -2.42 -23.48
CA PRO A 42 -37.61 -3.68 -24.24
C PRO A 42 -38.87 -3.90 -25.09
N ASP A 43 -40.06 -3.52 -24.62
CA ASP A 43 -41.32 -3.67 -25.37
C ASP A 43 -41.30 -2.94 -26.73
N VAL A 44 -40.67 -1.76 -26.77
CA VAL A 44 -40.56 -0.97 -28.00
C VAL A 44 -39.51 -1.56 -28.95
N ILE A 45 -38.42 -2.11 -28.39
CA ILE A 45 -37.39 -2.83 -29.16
C ILE A 45 -38.01 -4.08 -29.80
N GLU A 46 -38.75 -4.88 -29.03
CA GLU A 46 -39.44 -6.07 -29.51
C GLU A 46 -40.45 -5.73 -30.61
N ALA A 47 -41.26 -4.68 -30.41
CA ALA A 47 -42.22 -4.22 -31.41
C ALA A 47 -41.53 -3.73 -32.71
N ALA A 48 -40.37 -3.07 -32.59
CA ALA A 48 -39.60 -2.62 -33.73
C ALA A 48 -38.97 -3.80 -34.50
N LEU A 49 -38.44 -4.81 -33.80
CA LEU A 49 -37.96 -6.06 -34.42
C LEU A 49 -39.08 -6.79 -35.18
N LYS A 50 -40.27 -6.91 -34.58
CA LYS A 50 -41.47 -7.49 -35.24
C LYS A 50 -41.89 -6.71 -36.48
N LYS A 51 -41.61 -5.40 -36.55
CA LYS A 51 -41.86 -4.54 -37.73
C LYS A 51 -40.77 -4.62 -38.81
N GLY A 52 -39.77 -5.49 -38.65
CA GLY A 52 -38.69 -5.68 -39.64
C GLY A 52 -37.51 -4.74 -39.47
N ALA A 53 -37.31 -4.17 -38.27
CA ALA A 53 -36.05 -3.49 -37.95
C ALA A 53 -34.88 -4.49 -38.00
N ASN A 54 -33.77 -4.09 -38.60
CA ASN A 54 -32.58 -4.91 -38.76
C ASN A 54 -31.63 -4.74 -37.56
N PRO A 55 -31.47 -5.76 -36.70
CA PRO A 55 -30.60 -5.70 -35.53
C PRO A 55 -29.10 -5.70 -35.85
N LEU A 56 -28.74 -6.08 -37.07
CA LEU A 56 -27.34 -6.22 -37.51
C LEU A 56 -26.86 -5.02 -38.33
N LEU A 57 -27.71 -4.02 -38.53
CA LEU A 57 -27.40 -2.89 -39.39
C LEU A 57 -26.28 -2.04 -38.79
N GLU A 58 -25.17 -1.96 -39.50
CA GLU A 58 -24.00 -1.21 -39.06
C GLU A 58 -24.13 0.27 -39.44
N MET A 59 -23.90 1.14 -38.46
CA MET A 59 -23.86 2.58 -38.65
C MET A 59 -22.52 3.02 -39.28
N LYS A 60 -22.45 4.23 -39.86
CA LYS A 60 -21.21 4.74 -40.50
C LYS A 60 -19.97 4.72 -39.60
N ASN A 61 -20.16 4.73 -38.29
CA ASN A 61 -19.11 4.67 -37.28
C ASN A 61 -18.87 3.25 -36.73
N GLY A 62 -19.31 2.22 -37.45
CA GLY A 62 -19.13 0.80 -37.12
C GLY A 62 -19.96 0.27 -35.96
N LYS A 63 -20.93 1.04 -35.46
CA LYS A 63 -21.76 0.63 -34.32
C LYS A 63 -23.02 -0.09 -34.79
N GLN A 64 -23.43 -1.13 -34.08
CA GLN A 64 -24.70 -1.83 -34.29
C GLN A 64 -25.75 -1.43 -33.24
N PRO A 65 -27.06 -1.67 -33.46
CA PRO A 65 -28.12 -1.41 -32.48
C PRO A 65 -27.86 -1.97 -31.07
N MET A 66 -27.21 -3.13 -30.97
CA MET A 66 -26.83 -3.74 -29.67
C MET A 66 -25.86 -2.85 -28.88
N TYR A 67 -24.96 -2.13 -29.54
CA TYR A 67 -24.07 -1.16 -28.91
C TYR A 67 -24.88 -0.03 -28.23
N ALA A 68 -25.98 0.40 -28.84
CA ALA A 68 -26.85 1.41 -28.26
C ALA A 68 -27.59 0.90 -27.02
N ALA A 69 -28.11 -0.32 -27.06
CA ALA A 69 -28.78 -0.96 -25.93
C ALA A 69 -27.81 -1.20 -24.76
N ALA A 70 -26.60 -1.71 -25.06
CA ALA A 70 -25.56 -1.92 -24.06
C ALA A 70 -25.10 -0.60 -23.41
N LYS A 71 -24.94 0.47 -24.22
CA LYS A 71 -24.64 1.81 -23.71
C LYS A 71 -25.73 2.35 -22.78
N ALA A 72 -26.99 2.08 -23.11
CA ALA A 72 -28.15 2.55 -22.35
C ALA A 72 -28.43 1.73 -21.08
N GLY A 73 -27.68 0.65 -20.83
CA GLY A 73 -27.92 -0.25 -19.70
C GLY A 73 -29.14 -1.16 -19.88
N ASN A 74 -29.68 -1.29 -21.10
CA ASN A 74 -30.88 -2.08 -21.36
C ASN A 74 -30.56 -3.57 -21.57
N ALA A 75 -30.39 -4.31 -20.48
CA ALA A 75 -30.03 -5.73 -20.50
C ALA A 75 -31.04 -6.60 -21.27
N GLU A 76 -32.33 -6.32 -21.15
CA GLU A 76 -33.38 -7.07 -21.86
C GLU A 76 -33.34 -6.77 -23.37
N GLY A 77 -33.14 -5.51 -23.75
CA GLY A 77 -32.92 -5.13 -25.14
C GLY A 77 -31.69 -5.82 -25.74
N VAL A 78 -30.61 -5.96 -24.97
CA VAL A 78 -29.42 -6.72 -25.38
C VAL A 78 -29.77 -8.20 -25.59
N ARG A 79 -30.49 -8.85 -24.66
CA ARG A 79 -30.95 -10.24 -24.84
C ARG A 79 -31.79 -10.44 -26.09
N MET A 80 -32.72 -9.52 -26.36
CA MET A 80 -33.54 -9.55 -27.58
C MET A 80 -32.70 -9.43 -28.85
N LEU A 81 -31.69 -8.56 -28.86
CA LEU A 81 -30.81 -8.35 -30.01
C LEU A 81 -29.87 -9.54 -30.26
N LEU A 82 -29.39 -10.19 -29.19
CA LEU A 82 -28.63 -11.44 -29.27
C LEU A 82 -29.49 -12.58 -29.80
N ALA A 83 -30.72 -12.73 -29.30
CA ALA A 83 -31.69 -13.70 -29.80
C ALA A 83 -32.04 -13.48 -31.28
N ALA A 84 -31.91 -12.24 -31.78
CA ALA A 84 -32.09 -11.88 -33.17
C ALA A 84 -30.82 -12.08 -34.05
N GLY A 85 -29.79 -12.74 -33.53
CA GLY A 85 -28.56 -13.10 -34.25
C GLY A 85 -27.44 -12.06 -34.17
N GLY A 86 -27.52 -11.11 -33.23
CA GLY A 86 -26.44 -10.15 -32.96
C GLY A 86 -25.15 -10.84 -32.59
N ASN A 87 -24.02 -10.38 -33.13
CA ASN A 87 -22.70 -10.86 -32.73
C ASN A 87 -22.26 -10.14 -31.43
N PRO A 88 -22.20 -10.82 -30.26
CA PRO A 88 -21.81 -10.19 -29.00
C PRO A 88 -20.40 -9.55 -29.05
N ASP A 89 -19.51 -10.10 -29.87
CA ASP A 89 -18.10 -9.68 -30.00
C ASP A 89 -17.86 -8.69 -31.13
N SER A 90 -18.92 -8.12 -31.70
CA SER A 90 -18.77 -7.02 -32.66
C SER A 90 -18.00 -5.86 -32.01
N VAL A 91 -16.98 -5.36 -32.70
CA VAL A 91 -16.16 -4.24 -32.24
C VAL A 91 -16.47 -2.99 -33.04
N ASN A 92 -16.44 -1.83 -32.39
CA ASN A 92 -16.47 -0.56 -33.09
C ASN A 92 -15.07 -0.23 -33.68
N PRO A 93 -14.89 0.87 -34.44
CA PRO A 93 -13.60 1.24 -35.03
C PRO A 93 -12.46 1.52 -34.03
N LEU A 94 -12.77 1.65 -32.74
CA LEU A 94 -11.79 1.79 -31.66
C LEU A 94 -11.44 0.45 -30.99
N GLY A 95 -12.08 -0.66 -31.41
CA GLY A 95 -11.88 -1.99 -30.83
C GLY A 95 -12.80 -2.33 -29.66
N TYR A 96 -13.76 -1.47 -29.30
CA TYR A 96 -14.62 -1.73 -28.13
C TYR A 96 -15.77 -2.67 -28.49
N THR A 97 -15.87 -3.78 -27.74
CA THR A 97 -17.06 -4.65 -27.73
C THR A 97 -18.21 -4.03 -26.93
N CYS A 98 -19.41 -4.60 -27.03
CA CYS A 98 -20.52 -4.21 -26.16
C CYS A 98 -20.23 -4.55 -24.69
N LEU A 99 -19.49 -5.63 -24.43
CA LEU A 99 -19.12 -6.06 -23.08
C LEU A 99 -18.12 -5.08 -22.45
N TRP A 100 -17.09 -4.69 -23.21
CA TRP A 100 -16.14 -3.66 -22.78
C TRP A 100 -16.86 -2.36 -22.41
N LEU A 101 -17.80 -1.91 -23.25
CA LEU A 101 -18.57 -0.69 -23.00
C LEU A 101 -19.48 -0.81 -21.76
N ALA A 102 -20.12 -1.97 -21.57
CA ALA A 102 -20.95 -2.20 -20.39
C ALA A 102 -20.12 -2.14 -19.10
N CYS A 103 -18.88 -2.66 -19.15
CA CYS A 103 -17.93 -2.59 -18.05
C CYS A 103 -17.42 -1.15 -17.81
N GLU A 104 -17.05 -0.41 -18.85
CA GLU A 104 -16.62 1.00 -18.76
C GLU A 104 -17.69 1.91 -18.14
N LEU A 105 -18.97 1.63 -18.42
CA LEU A 105 -20.09 2.45 -17.95
C LEU A 105 -20.73 1.94 -16.64
N GLY A 106 -20.27 0.80 -16.11
CA GLY A 106 -20.83 0.20 -14.90
C GLY A 106 -22.23 -0.40 -15.06
N ASN A 107 -22.62 -0.75 -16.29
CA ASN A 107 -23.93 -1.34 -16.61
C ASN A 107 -23.93 -2.84 -16.23
N HIS A 108 -23.88 -3.12 -14.92
CA HIS A 108 -23.72 -4.47 -14.38
C HIS A 108 -24.85 -5.45 -14.74
N GLU A 109 -26.06 -5.00 -15.05
CA GLU A 109 -27.14 -5.88 -15.55
C GLU A 109 -26.91 -6.35 -17.00
N VAL A 110 -26.21 -5.55 -17.79
CA VAL A 110 -25.88 -5.85 -19.19
C VAL A 110 -24.74 -6.87 -19.29
N VAL A 111 -23.83 -6.88 -18.31
CA VAL A 111 -22.67 -7.78 -18.28
C VAL A 111 -23.11 -9.26 -18.34
N PRO A 112 -23.97 -9.79 -17.43
CA PRO A 112 -24.49 -11.15 -17.53
C PRO A 112 -25.24 -11.40 -18.84
N ALA A 113 -26.05 -10.44 -19.31
CA ALA A 113 -26.81 -10.60 -20.55
C ALA A 113 -25.91 -10.85 -21.78
N LEU A 114 -24.75 -10.20 -21.84
CA LEU A 114 -23.77 -10.40 -22.91
C LEU A 114 -23.01 -11.71 -22.73
N LEU A 115 -22.54 -12.02 -21.52
CA LEU A 115 -21.76 -13.24 -21.22
C LEU A 115 -22.60 -14.51 -21.44
N GLU A 116 -23.85 -14.54 -20.95
CA GLU A 116 -24.80 -15.63 -21.18
C GLU A 116 -25.18 -15.76 -22.65
N GLY A 117 -25.16 -14.66 -23.39
CA GLY A 117 -25.36 -14.63 -24.84
C GLY A 117 -24.13 -14.98 -25.68
N GLY A 118 -23.04 -15.41 -25.04
CA GLY A 118 -21.85 -15.94 -25.70
C GLY A 118 -20.79 -14.89 -26.03
N ALA A 119 -20.80 -13.72 -25.40
CA ALA A 119 -19.69 -12.77 -25.50
C ALA A 119 -18.39 -13.36 -24.92
N ASP A 120 -17.28 -13.16 -25.62
CA ASP A 120 -15.96 -13.46 -25.10
C ASP A 120 -15.56 -12.41 -24.03
N ALA A 121 -15.36 -12.90 -22.81
CA ALA A 121 -14.99 -12.09 -21.65
C ALA A 121 -13.60 -11.44 -21.76
N ASN A 122 -12.75 -11.93 -22.67
CA ASN A 122 -11.32 -11.64 -22.68
C ASN A 122 -10.87 -10.81 -23.91
N VAL A 123 -11.82 -10.25 -24.67
CA VAL A 123 -11.50 -9.44 -25.84
C VAL A 123 -10.72 -8.19 -25.43
N LEU A 124 -9.54 -8.02 -26.00
CA LEU A 124 -8.71 -6.85 -25.77
C LEU A 124 -9.14 -5.70 -26.68
N GLU A 125 -9.31 -4.51 -26.12
CA GLU A 125 -9.47 -3.33 -26.95
C GLU A 125 -8.14 -2.88 -27.58
N THR A 126 -8.23 -2.16 -28.70
CA THR A 126 -7.10 -1.95 -29.62
C THR A 126 -6.04 -0.97 -29.10
N ARG A 127 -6.36 -0.05 -28.19
CA ARG A 127 -5.48 1.06 -27.81
C ARG A 127 -4.51 0.70 -26.68
N SER A 128 -5.02 0.16 -25.59
CA SER A 128 -4.28 -0.17 -24.37
C SER A 128 -4.24 -1.67 -24.07
N GLY A 129 -4.87 -2.50 -24.90
CA GLY A 129 -4.89 -3.94 -24.70
C GLY A 129 -5.61 -4.36 -23.43
N THR A 130 -6.62 -3.61 -22.99
CA THR A 130 -7.34 -3.90 -21.75
C THR A 130 -8.52 -4.84 -21.98
N THR A 131 -8.78 -5.71 -21.01
CA THR A 131 -10.00 -6.54 -20.97
C THR A 131 -11.19 -5.75 -20.43
N PRO A 132 -12.44 -6.20 -20.69
CA PRO A 132 -13.63 -5.67 -20.05
C PRO A 132 -13.54 -5.68 -18.51
N LEU A 133 -12.94 -6.73 -17.93
CA LEU A 133 -12.72 -6.79 -16.48
C LEU A 133 -11.82 -5.63 -16.01
N VAL A 134 -10.66 -5.42 -16.64
CA VAL A 134 -9.71 -4.37 -16.23
C VAL A 134 -10.34 -2.98 -16.32
N VAL A 135 -11.12 -2.67 -17.37
CA VAL A 135 -11.76 -1.34 -17.45
C VAL A 135 -12.84 -1.15 -16.38
N ALA A 136 -13.60 -2.20 -16.00
CA ALA A 136 -14.53 -2.10 -14.87
C ALA A 136 -13.80 -1.79 -13.56
N LEU A 137 -12.63 -2.40 -13.34
CA LEU A 137 -11.79 -2.15 -12.16
C LEU A 137 -11.26 -0.72 -12.14
N SER A 138 -10.67 -0.24 -13.24
CA SER A 138 -10.12 1.12 -13.34
C SER A 138 -11.17 2.23 -13.20
N GLN A 139 -12.45 1.94 -13.45
CA GLN A 139 -13.56 2.87 -13.22
C GLN A 139 -14.22 2.68 -11.84
N GLY A 140 -13.78 1.71 -11.04
CA GLY A 140 -14.35 1.42 -9.72
C GLY A 140 -15.74 0.78 -9.77
N HIS A 141 -16.13 0.16 -10.87
CA HIS A 141 -17.45 -0.46 -11.05
C HIS A 141 -17.50 -1.88 -10.46
N VAL A 142 -17.63 -1.95 -9.14
CA VAL A 142 -17.57 -3.18 -8.34
C VAL A 142 -18.56 -4.24 -8.83
N GLU A 143 -19.83 -3.91 -9.05
CA GLU A 143 -20.85 -4.89 -9.43
C GLU A 143 -20.60 -5.47 -10.83
N ALA A 144 -20.13 -4.64 -11.77
CA ALA A 144 -19.75 -5.09 -13.10
C ALA A 144 -18.53 -6.01 -13.05
N ALA A 145 -17.52 -5.66 -12.25
CA ALA A 145 -16.32 -6.47 -12.05
C ALA A 145 -16.65 -7.82 -11.39
N LEU A 146 -17.49 -7.84 -10.34
CA LEU A 146 -17.94 -9.06 -9.69
C LEU A 146 -18.75 -9.95 -10.64
N ALA A 147 -19.63 -9.36 -11.46
CA ALA A 147 -20.37 -10.11 -12.48
C ALA A 147 -19.43 -10.74 -13.53
N MET A 148 -18.39 -10.02 -13.96
CA MET A 148 -17.34 -10.57 -14.83
C MET A 148 -16.61 -11.74 -14.15
N ILE A 149 -16.13 -11.57 -12.91
CA ILE A 149 -15.34 -12.57 -12.18
C ILE A 149 -16.16 -13.84 -11.87
N ALA A 150 -17.47 -13.69 -11.64
CA ALA A 150 -18.37 -14.82 -11.40
C ALA A 150 -18.54 -15.72 -12.63
N PHE A 151 -18.32 -15.19 -13.84
CA PHE A 151 -18.42 -15.95 -15.07
C PHE A 151 -17.16 -16.80 -15.29
N ALA A 152 -17.33 -18.12 -15.41
CA ALA A 152 -16.21 -19.07 -15.49
C ALA A 152 -15.29 -18.89 -16.70
N GLY A 153 -15.77 -18.23 -17.78
CA GLY A 153 -14.97 -17.93 -18.97
C GLY A 153 -14.10 -16.68 -18.86
N THR A 154 -14.19 -15.91 -17.76
CA THR A 154 -13.36 -14.74 -17.53
C THR A 154 -11.98 -15.16 -17.03
N ASP A 155 -10.93 -14.78 -17.77
CA ASP A 155 -9.55 -14.98 -17.37
C ASP A 155 -9.11 -13.82 -16.46
N VAL A 156 -8.78 -14.15 -15.20
CA VAL A 156 -8.39 -13.18 -14.17
C VAL A 156 -6.90 -12.85 -14.19
N GLU A 157 -6.12 -13.43 -15.10
CA GLU A 157 -4.67 -13.20 -15.23
C GLU A 157 -4.29 -12.29 -16.40
N VAL A 158 -5.23 -11.92 -17.28
CA VAL A 158 -4.92 -11.11 -18.46
C VAL A 158 -4.53 -9.70 -18.06
N THR A 159 -3.27 -9.35 -18.32
CA THR A 159 -2.70 -8.04 -17.99
C THR A 159 -2.95 -7.01 -19.09
N ASP A 160 -2.95 -5.73 -18.71
CA ASP A 160 -2.93 -4.62 -19.66
C ASP A 160 -1.56 -4.45 -20.38
N ALA A 161 -1.43 -3.42 -21.23
CA ALA A 161 -0.19 -3.13 -21.94
C ALA A 161 1.03 -2.81 -21.06
N VAL A 162 0.84 -2.45 -19.79
CA VAL A 162 1.91 -2.17 -18.81
C VAL A 162 2.20 -3.42 -17.96
N GLY A 163 1.46 -4.50 -18.14
CA GLY A 163 1.59 -5.74 -17.37
C GLY A 163 0.85 -5.70 -16.04
N CYS A 164 -0.04 -4.74 -15.81
CA CYS A 164 -0.86 -4.71 -14.61
C CYS A 164 -1.96 -5.79 -14.71
N SER A 165 -1.97 -6.73 -13.77
CA SER A 165 -3.02 -7.75 -13.66
C SER A 165 -4.34 -7.16 -13.13
N PRO A 166 -5.49 -7.82 -13.33
CA PRO A 166 -6.74 -7.40 -12.71
C PRO A 166 -6.62 -7.26 -11.19
N LEU A 167 -5.90 -8.16 -10.53
CA LEU A 167 -5.64 -8.06 -9.09
C LEU A 167 -4.84 -6.80 -8.74
N TRP A 168 -3.80 -6.47 -9.53
CA TRP A 168 -3.03 -5.25 -9.33
C TRP A 168 -3.90 -3.99 -9.41
N VAL A 169 -4.78 -3.91 -10.42
CA VAL A 169 -5.68 -2.76 -10.60
C VAL A 169 -6.69 -2.68 -9.46
N ALA A 170 -7.30 -3.80 -9.06
CA ALA A 170 -8.23 -3.83 -7.92
C ALA A 170 -7.56 -3.38 -6.61
N CYS A 171 -6.29 -3.75 -6.41
CA CYS A 171 -5.49 -3.34 -5.26
C CYS A 171 -5.12 -1.85 -5.31
N SER A 172 -4.81 -1.29 -6.48
CA SER A 172 -4.54 0.15 -6.65
C SER A 172 -5.79 1.00 -6.43
N GLU A 173 -6.97 0.52 -6.82
CA GLU A 173 -8.23 1.26 -6.72
C GLU A 173 -8.98 1.03 -5.39
N GLY A 174 -8.44 0.20 -4.48
CA GLY A 174 -9.05 -0.02 -3.17
C GLY A 174 -10.30 -0.91 -3.16
N LEU A 175 -10.49 -1.74 -4.19
CA LEU A 175 -11.72 -2.53 -4.39
C LEU A 175 -11.69 -3.84 -3.57
N THR A 176 -11.91 -3.72 -2.27
CA THR A 176 -11.75 -4.81 -1.29
C THR A 176 -12.55 -6.08 -1.63
N ASP A 177 -13.84 -5.95 -1.96
CA ASP A 177 -14.70 -7.10 -2.30
C ASP A 177 -14.25 -7.79 -3.60
N VAL A 178 -13.71 -7.01 -4.54
CA VAL A 178 -13.21 -7.53 -5.80
C VAL A 178 -11.88 -8.26 -5.61
N VAL A 179 -11.01 -7.75 -4.72
CA VAL A 179 -9.78 -8.45 -4.32
C VAL A 179 -10.11 -9.82 -3.74
N ASP A 180 -11.10 -9.91 -2.84
CA ASP A 180 -11.55 -11.20 -2.29
C ASP A 180 -12.03 -12.16 -3.40
N ALA A 181 -12.82 -11.66 -4.34
CA ALA A 181 -13.32 -12.46 -5.46
C ALA A 181 -12.20 -12.95 -6.39
N LEU A 182 -11.19 -12.11 -6.67
CA LEU A 182 -10.03 -12.47 -7.49
C LEU A 182 -9.14 -13.50 -6.79
N ILE A 183 -8.85 -13.34 -5.49
CA ILE A 183 -8.10 -14.32 -4.70
C ILE A 183 -8.86 -15.66 -4.66
N ALA A 184 -10.19 -15.64 -4.47
CA ALA A 184 -11.02 -16.84 -4.50
C ALA A 184 -11.02 -17.55 -5.87
N ARG A 185 -10.71 -16.81 -6.94
CA ARG A 185 -10.51 -17.32 -8.31
C ARG A 185 -9.08 -17.79 -8.59
N ASN A 186 -8.22 -17.87 -7.56
CA ASN A 186 -6.80 -18.20 -7.61
C ASN A 186 -5.98 -17.22 -8.46
N ALA A 187 -6.34 -15.94 -8.44
CA ALA A 187 -5.49 -14.92 -9.06
C ALA A 187 -4.10 -14.93 -8.43
N ASN A 188 -3.04 -14.84 -9.24
CA ASN A 188 -1.67 -14.86 -8.75
C ASN A 188 -1.33 -13.55 -8.03
N VAL A 189 -1.27 -13.62 -6.70
CA VAL A 189 -0.98 -12.48 -5.80
C VAL A 189 0.42 -11.88 -6.01
N ASN A 190 1.34 -12.64 -6.60
CA ASN A 190 2.74 -12.26 -6.79
C ASN A 190 3.07 -11.86 -8.24
N THR A 191 2.06 -11.72 -9.11
CA THR A 191 2.27 -11.16 -10.44
C THR A 191 2.74 -9.71 -10.33
N VAL A 192 3.81 -9.39 -11.05
CA VAL A 192 4.38 -8.04 -11.12
C VAL A 192 4.21 -7.46 -12.52
N ASN A 193 4.04 -6.14 -12.59
CA ASN A 193 3.96 -5.44 -13.87
C ASN A 193 5.35 -5.22 -14.50
N GLN A 194 5.41 -4.49 -15.63
CA GLN A 194 6.68 -4.20 -16.32
C GLN A 194 7.69 -3.44 -15.46
N HIS A 195 7.23 -2.67 -14.47
CA HIS A 195 8.06 -1.96 -13.49
C HIS A 195 8.38 -2.80 -12.25
N LYS A 196 8.14 -4.11 -12.29
CA LYS A 196 8.30 -5.05 -11.17
C LYS A 196 7.46 -4.70 -9.93
N ARG A 197 6.38 -3.93 -10.09
CA ARG A 197 5.46 -3.61 -8.98
C ARG A 197 4.43 -4.71 -8.81
N SER A 198 4.35 -5.23 -7.60
CA SER A 198 3.35 -6.19 -7.13
C SER A 198 2.03 -5.50 -6.74
N SER A 199 0.98 -6.31 -6.61
CA SER A 199 -0.32 -5.85 -6.08
C SER A 199 -0.23 -5.36 -4.64
N LEU A 200 0.66 -5.95 -3.83
CA LEU A 200 0.90 -5.52 -2.44
C LEU A 200 1.52 -4.13 -2.38
N GLN A 201 2.50 -3.83 -3.25
CA GLN A 201 3.06 -2.49 -3.36
C GLN A 201 2.02 -1.47 -3.83
N ALA A 202 1.14 -1.83 -4.77
CA ALA A 202 0.07 -0.93 -5.22
C ALA A 202 -0.91 -0.59 -4.08
N ALA A 203 -1.37 -1.59 -3.32
CA ALA A 203 -2.22 -1.37 -2.16
C ALA A 203 -1.50 -0.54 -1.07
N ALA A 204 -0.21 -0.81 -0.84
CA ALA A 204 0.58 -0.10 0.16
C ALA A 204 0.83 1.37 -0.20
N LEU A 205 1.08 1.67 -1.48
CA LEU A 205 1.25 3.03 -2.00
C LEU A 205 0.00 3.89 -1.74
N GLN A 206 -1.18 3.28 -1.89
CA GLN A 206 -2.48 3.95 -1.76
C GLN A 206 -3.06 3.90 -0.33
N GLY A 207 -2.39 3.22 0.61
CA GLY A 207 -2.81 3.17 2.00
C GLY A 207 -3.92 2.16 2.30
N HIS A 208 -4.14 1.17 1.44
CA HIS A 208 -5.23 0.19 1.60
C HIS A 208 -4.84 -0.96 2.53
N ALA A 209 -4.74 -0.68 3.83
CA ALA A 209 -4.31 -1.64 4.86
C ALA A 209 -5.12 -2.96 4.85
N ALA A 210 -6.45 -2.89 4.70
CA ALA A 210 -7.30 -4.08 4.63
C ALA A 210 -6.98 -4.97 3.43
N ILE A 211 -6.62 -4.38 2.28
CA ILE A 211 -6.20 -5.13 1.09
C ILE A 211 -4.80 -5.72 1.31
N CYS A 212 -3.87 -4.97 1.90
CA CYS A 212 -2.56 -5.49 2.27
C CYS A 212 -2.67 -6.73 3.17
N ALA A 213 -3.55 -6.70 4.19
CA ALA A 213 -3.79 -7.85 5.06
C ALA A 213 -4.30 -9.08 4.28
N LYS A 214 -5.25 -8.87 3.35
CA LYS A 214 -5.80 -9.96 2.51
C LYS A 214 -4.75 -10.55 1.58
N LEU A 215 -3.92 -9.73 0.95
CA LEU A 215 -2.83 -10.17 0.10
C LEU A 215 -1.78 -10.97 0.88
N LEU A 216 -1.37 -10.48 2.05
CA LEU A 216 -0.41 -11.16 2.92
C LEU A 216 -0.96 -12.50 3.43
N ALA A 217 -2.25 -12.55 3.78
CA ALA A 217 -2.93 -13.81 4.13
C ALA A 217 -3.04 -14.80 2.96
N ALA A 218 -2.89 -14.32 1.73
CA ALA A 218 -2.86 -15.11 0.50
C ALA A 218 -1.43 -15.37 -0.01
N ASP A 219 -0.41 -15.26 0.86
CA ASP A 219 1.01 -15.49 0.56
C ASP A 219 1.64 -14.50 -0.46
N ALA A 220 1.18 -13.25 -0.46
CA ALA A 220 1.88 -12.17 -1.18
C ALA A 220 3.27 -11.93 -0.57
N ASP A 221 4.28 -11.77 -1.42
CA ASP A 221 5.67 -11.55 -1.00
C ASP A 221 5.90 -10.08 -0.56
N PRO A 222 6.08 -9.81 0.75
CA PRO A 222 6.35 -8.47 1.27
C PRO A 222 7.75 -7.96 0.91
N SER A 223 8.67 -8.85 0.51
CA SER A 223 10.07 -8.53 0.20
C SER A 223 10.28 -8.21 -1.29
N SER A 224 9.24 -8.36 -2.12
CA SER A 224 9.29 -7.96 -3.53
C SER A 224 9.54 -6.46 -3.64
N VAL A 225 10.50 -6.10 -4.49
CA VAL A 225 10.88 -4.71 -4.77
C VAL A 225 10.69 -4.38 -6.25
N ASP A 226 10.37 -3.11 -6.51
CA ASP A 226 10.22 -2.61 -7.87
C ASP A 226 11.58 -2.28 -8.55
N GLU A 227 11.54 -1.67 -9.73
CA GLU A 227 12.76 -1.26 -10.44
C GLU A 227 13.67 -0.30 -9.66
N ASN A 228 13.12 0.48 -8.72
CA ASN A 228 13.87 1.41 -7.87
C ASN A 228 14.34 0.77 -6.56
N GLY A 229 14.03 -0.51 -6.32
CA GLY A 229 14.29 -1.17 -5.05
C GLY A 229 13.29 -0.80 -3.95
N GLU A 230 12.12 -0.27 -4.29
CA GLU A 230 11.09 0.11 -3.32
C GLU A 230 10.23 -1.11 -2.98
N SER A 231 10.08 -1.48 -1.71
CA SER A 231 9.15 -2.52 -1.25
C SER A 231 7.78 -1.94 -0.88
N ALA A 232 6.84 -2.80 -0.46
CA ALA A 232 5.55 -2.36 0.07
C ALA A 232 5.70 -1.56 1.39
N ALA A 233 6.63 -1.95 2.27
CA ALA A 233 6.88 -1.23 3.52
C ALA A 233 7.51 0.15 3.24
N TYR A 234 8.46 0.22 2.31
CA TYR A 234 9.00 1.49 1.84
C TYR A 234 7.91 2.41 1.28
N ALA A 235 7.05 1.91 0.39
CA ALA A 235 5.96 2.69 -0.20
C ALA A 235 4.98 3.24 0.86
N ALA A 236 4.67 2.45 1.89
CA ALA A 236 3.84 2.87 3.00
C ALA A 236 4.51 3.98 3.84
N ALA A 237 5.80 3.85 4.15
CA ALA A 237 6.56 4.87 4.88
C ALA A 237 6.72 6.17 4.06
N LEU A 238 6.93 6.05 2.75
CA LEU A 238 7.03 7.18 1.82
C LEU A 238 5.76 8.03 1.76
N ASN A 239 4.59 7.41 1.92
CA ASN A 239 3.28 8.08 1.84
C ASN A 239 2.61 8.28 3.21
N GLY A 240 3.25 7.86 4.31
CA GLY A 240 2.76 8.10 5.67
C GLY A 240 1.65 7.15 6.12
N HIS A 241 1.52 5.99 5.49
CA HIS A 241 0.48 5.01 5.77
C HIS A 241 0.85 4.09 6.93
N LEU A 242 0.71 4.61 8.16
CA LEU A 242 1.05 3.88 9.39
C LEU A 242 0.30 2.54 9.51
N GLU A 243 -0.99 2.51 9.20
CA GLU A 243 -1.81 1.29 9.29
C GLU A 243 -1.31 0.19 8.35
N VAL A 244 -0.79 0.57 7.17
CA VAL A 244 -0.17 -0.38 6.25
C VAL A 244 1.14 -0.91 6.82
N LEU A 245 2.00 -0.06 7.39
CA LEU A 245 3.24 -0.49 8.04
C LEU A 245 2.97 -1.48 9.19
N GLN A 246 1.96 -1.18 10.01
CA GLN A 246 1.49 -2.08 11.07
C GLN A 246 1.00 -3.40 10.49
N THR A 247 0.14 -3.35 9.47
CA THR A 247 -0.39 -4.54 8.81
C THR A 247 0.72 -5.43 8.24
N ILE A 248 1.70 -4.85 7.55
CA ILE A 248 2.85 -5.59 7.02
C ILE A 248 3.63 -6.20 8.19
N SER A 249 4.03 -5.40 9.18
CA SER A 249 4.78 -5.88 10.35
C SER A 249 4.07 -7.03 11.10
N ASP A 250 2.74 -6.97 11.25
CA ASP A 250 1.95 -7.94 12.01
C ASP A 250 1.73 -9.26 11.24
N ASN A 251 1.69 -9.21 9.90
CA ASN A 251 1.42 -10.37 9.06
C ASN A 251 2.69 -11.05 8.52
N VAL A 252 3.85 -10.40 8.65
CA VAL A 252 5.14 -10.95 8.25
C VAL A 252 5.70 -11.83 9.38
N LEU A 253 5.32 -13.10 9.42
CA LEU A 253 5.77 -14.07 10.43
C LEU A 253 7.27 -14.42 10.27
N GLY A 254 8.13 -13.87 11.13
CA GLY A 254 9.53 -14.30 11.30
C GLY A 254 10.50 -13.85 10.19
N ASN A 255 11.56 -13.13 10.58
CA ASN A 255 12.76 -12.74 9.79
C ASN A 255 12.58 -12.06 8.41
N VAL A 256 11.36 -11.74 7.96
CA VAL A 256 11.14 -11.06 6.67
C VAL A 256 10.91 -9.55 6.84
N TRP A 257 10.57 -9.07 8.05
CA TRP A 257 10.56 -7.64 8.35
C TRP A 257 11.99 -7.10 8.41
N GLU A 258 12.36 -6.30 7.40
CA GLU A 258 13.63 -5.60 7.31
C GLU A 258 13.37 -4.08 7.32
N PRO A 259 13.35 -3.44 8.50
CA PRO A 259 13.01 -2.02 8.64
C PRO A 259 14.07 -1.09 8.03
N ASP A 260 15.27 -1.62 7.81
CA ASP A 260 16.43 -0.92 7.25
C ASP A 260 16.67 -1.31 5.77
N GLU A 261 15.65 -1.78 5.07
CA GLU A 261 15.69 -1.96 3.62
C GLU A 261 16.10 -0.65 2.91
N VAL A 262 16.65 -0.78 1.70
CA VAL A 262 17.16 0.38 0.95
C VAL A 262 16.77 0.32 -0.52
N THR A 263 16.40 1.48 -1.06
CA THR A 263 16.22 1.66 -2.51
C THR A 263 17.57 1.70 -3.23
N MET A 264 17.54 1.86 -4.56
CA MET A 264 18.74 2.06 -5.38
C MET A 264 19.59 3.28 -4.99
N ASP A 265 19.03 4.28 -4.32
CA ASP A 265 19.75 5.46 -3.80
C ASP A 265 20.21 5.28 -2.33
N GLY A 266 19.96 4.11 -1.74
CA GLY A 266 20.24 3.84 -0.34
C GLY A 266 19.19 4.41 0.62
N GLU A 267 18.07 4.92 0.12
CA GLU A 267 17.03 5.52 0.97
C GLU A 267 16.33 4.44 1.79
N THR A 268 16.26 4.62 3.11
CA THR A 268 15.51 3.73 4.02
C THR A 268 14.08 4.23 4.23
N PRO A 269 13.13 3.36 4.63
CA PRO A 269 11.78 3.78 5.01
C PRO A 269 11.78 4.91 6.04
N LEU A 270 12.70 4.87 7.01
CA LEU A 270 12.83 5.89 8.05
C LEU A 270 13.29 7.24 7.50
N ILE A 271 14.22 7.27 6.51
CA ILE A 271 14.62 8.54 5.88
C ILE A 271 13.45 9.14 5.09
N SER A 272 12.70 8.33 4.34
CA SER A 272 11.53 8.79 3.60
C SER A 272 10.44 9.33 4.53
N ALA A 273 10.05 8.58 5.57
CA ALA A 273 9.09 9.05 6.56
C ALA A 273 9.55 10.36 7.23
N ALA A 274 10.86 10.48 7.50
CA ALA A 274 11.43 11.67 8.10
C ALA A 274 11.43 12.88 7.16
N TRP A 275 11.66 12.67 5.86
CA TRP A 275 11.66 13.71 4.82
C TRP A 275 10.28 14.31 4.57
N TYR A 276 9.22 13.51 4.71
CA TYR A 276 7.83 13.97 4.53
C TYR A 276 7.13 14.34 5.84
N GLY A 277 7.75 14.08 6.99
CA GLY A 277 7.27 14.56 8.28
C GLY A 277 6.32 13.61 9.01
N TYR A 278 6.27 12.33 8.64
CA TYR A 278 5.37 11.34 9.23
C TYR A 278 5.93 10.81 10.56
N ALA A 279 5.75 11.60 11.62
CA ALA A 279 6.29 11.30 12.96
C ALA A 279 5.83 9.94 13.49
N GLU A 280 4.56 9.59 13.29
CA GLU A 280 3.99 8.33 13.76
C GLU A 280 4.60 7.12 13.02
N CYS A 281 4.89 7.27 11.71
CA CYS A 281 5.62 6.25 10.95
C CYS A 281 7.06 6.12 11.44
N CYS A 282 7.75 7.23 11.70
CA CYS A 282 9.10 7.21 12.27
C CYS A 282 9.14 6.51 13.63
N GLU A 283 8.20 6.82 14.54
CA GLU A 283 8.08 6.17 15.84
C GLU A 283 7.87 4.65 15.69
N PHE A 284 6.97 4.25 14.78
CA PHE A 284 6.71 2.85 14.50
C PHE A 284 7.94 2.11 13.96
N LEU A 285 8.62 2.67 12.95
CA LEU A 285 9.81 2.07 12.35
C LEU A 285 10.93 1.89 13.38
N LEU A 286 11.18 2.91 14.22
CA LEU A 286 12.18 2.86 15.29
C LEU A 286 11.83 1.80 16.35
N LYS A 287 10.56 1.72 16.75
CA LYS A 287 10.08 0.70 17.69
C LYS A 287 10.27 -0.71 17.14
N ASN A 288 10.14 -0.88 15.82
CA ASN A 288 10.30 -2.16 15.11
C ASN A 288 11.72 -2.36 14.53
N GLY A 289 12.73 -1.69 15.10
CA GLY A 289 14.14 -2.04 14.88
C GLY A 289 14.87 -1.26 13.79
N ALA A 290 14.26 -0.23 13.19
CA ALA A 290 14.96 0.65 12.26
C ALA A 290 16.15 1.34 12.94
N SER A 291 17.28 1.42 12.25
CA SER A 291 18.47 2.12 12.74
C SER A 291 18.29 3.62 12.59
N VAL A 292 18.26 4.31 13.74
CA VAL A 292 18.02 5.76 13.84
C VAL A 292 19.00 6.61 13.01
N ASP A 293 20.23 6.13 12.82
CA ASP A 293 21.32 6.85 12.15
C ASP A 293 21.77 6.20 10.83
N LYS A 294 21.05 5.20 10.30
CA LYS A 294 21.44 4.59 9.02
C LYS A 294 21.35 5.62 7.90
N PRO A 295 22.46 5.94 7.21
CA PRO A 295 22.45 6.93 6.14
C PRO A 295 22.11 6.29 4.79
N ASN A 296 21.63 7.12 3.85
CA ASN A 296 21.60 6.75 2.43
C ASN A 296 23.01 6.79 1.80
N PHE A 297 23.12 6.52 0.50
CA PHE A 297 24.43 6.52 -0.17
C PHE A 297 25.11 7.90 -0.22
N GLY A 298 24.36 8.99 -0.14
CA GLY A 298 24.89 10.35 0.01
C GLY A 298 25.20 10.75 1.46
N GLY A 299 25.14 9.83 2.43
CA GLY A 299 25.40 10.09 3.84
C GLY A 299 24.24 10.76 4.60
N LYS A 300 23.09 11.01 3.96
CA LYS A 300 21.93 11.66 4.58
C LYS A 300 21.30 10.72 5.61
N THR A 301 21.26 11.15 6.87
CA THR A 301 20.54 10.44 7.95
C THR A 301 19.08 10.88 8.03
N PRO A 302 18.19 10.12 8.72
CA PRO A 302 16.81 10.53 8.96
C PRO A 302 16.71 11.92 9.63
N LEU A 303 17.63 12.23 10.56
CA LEU A 303 17.64 13.51 11.26
C LEU A 303 18.00 14.67 10.31
N ILE A 304 18.98 14.48 9.42
CA ILE A 304 19.32 15.47 8.39
C ILE A 304 18.11 15.72 7.48
N ALA A 305 17.42 14.67 7.04
CA ALA A 305 16.22 14.76 6.22
C ALA A 305 15.09 15.56 6.90
N ALA A 306 14.75 15.23 8.15
CA ALA A 306 13.72 15.91 8.91
C ALA A 306 14.02 17.40 9.13
N CYS A 307 15.29 17.71 9.45
CA CYS A 307 15.72 19.08 9.68
C CYS A 307 15.74 19.92 8.40
N TRP A 308 16.13 19.34 7.26
CA TRP A 308 16.09 20.01 5.96
C TRP A 308 14.67 20.42 5.58
N ARG A 309 13.70 19.53 5.80
CA ARG A 309 12.30 19.70 5.39
C ARG A 309 11.42 20.39 6.42
N GLY A 310 11.95 20.66 7.61
CA GLY A 310 11.28 21.46 8.63
C GLY A 310 10.28 20.68 9.47
N HIS A 311 10.62 19.45 9.85
CA HIS A 311 9.76 18.57 10.65
C HIS A 311 10.27 18.44 12.09
N PRO A 312 10.01 19.43 12.99
CA PRO A 312 10.56 19.44 14.34
C PRO A 312 10.03 18.29 15.20
N LYS A 313 8.79 17.82 14.99
CA LYS A 313 8.24 16.66 15.70
C LYS A 313 9.02 15.39 15.36
N VAL A 314 9.32 15.17 14.08
CA VAL A 314 10.17 14.05 13.64
C VAL A 314 11.58 14.18 14.23
N ALA A 315 12.19 15.37 14.18
CA ALA A 315 13.51 15.59 14.76
C ALA A 315 13.53 15.25 16.26
N GLN A 316 12.49 15.63 17.01
CA GLN A 316 12.32 15.26 18.42
C GLN A 316 12.19 13.75 18.63
N VAL A 317 11.41 13.06 17.78
CA VAL A 317 11.28 11.59 17.82
C VAL A 317 12.64 10.92 17.61
N LEU A 318 13.38 11.33 16.58
CA LEU A 318 14.70 10.77 16.25
C LEU A 318 15.71 11.01 17.36
N LEU A 319 15.80 12.24 17.88
CA LEU A 319 16.70 12.59 18.98
C LEU A 319 16.30 11.92 20.29
N GLY A 320 15.00 11.74 20.55
CA GLY A 320 14.48 10.94 21.66
C GLY A 320 14.91 9.48 21.58
N ASN A 321 15.07 8.96 20.35
CA ASN A 321 15.62 7.63 20.05
C ASN A 321 17.15 7.64 19.86
N ARG A 322 17.85 8.66 20.38
CA ARG A 322 19.32 8.79 20.41
C ARG A 322 19.99 8.94 19.05
N ALA A 323 19.33 9.56 18.07
CA ALA A 323 19.98 10.01 16.85
C ALA A 323 21.22 10.86 17.18
N ASP A 324 22.32 10.59 16.49
CA ASP A 324 23.56 11.35 16.65
C ASP A 324 23.47 12.68 15.87
N VAL A 325 23.26 13.77 16.61
CA VAL A 325 23.14 15.13 16.06
C VAL A 325 24.40 15.63 15.35
N SER A 326 25.56 14.98 15.58
CA SER A 326 26.84 15.34 14.96
C SER A 326 27.11 14.64 13.63
N LYS A 327 26.27 13.68 13.23
CA LYS A 327 26.40 12.99 11.95
C LYS A 327 26.30 13.97 10.79
N VAL A 328 27.10 13.71 9.78
CA VAL A 328 27.21 14.50 8.57
C VAL A 328 26.93 13.65 7.35
N ASP A 329 26.42 14.30 6.32
CA ASP A 329 26.35 13.70 4.99
C ASP A 329 27.69 13.78 4.24
N GLU A 330 27.72 13.34 2.98
CA GLU A 330 28.94 13.33 2.15
C GLU A 330 29.54 14.72 1.92
N HIS A 331 28.77 15.80 2.13
CA HIS A 331 29.21 17.19 2.03
C HIS A 331 29.62 17.77 3.38
N GLY A 332 29.67 16.97 4.44
CA GLY A 332 29.97 17.41 5.80
C GLY A 332 28.81 18.17 6.48
N ARG A 333 27.59 18.12 5.94
CA ARG A 333 26.46 18.91 6.48
C ARG A 333 25.78 18.15 7.62
N THR A 334 25.66 18.80 8.77
CA THR A 334 24.90 18.27 9.93
C THR A 334 23.40 18.53 9.81
N ALA A 335 22.61 17.92 10.70
CA ALA A 335 21.19 18.22 10.81
C ALA A 335 20.92 19.69 11.18
N LEU A 336 21.78 20.31 12.00
CA LEU A 336 21.67 21.74 12.31
C LEU A 336 21.95 22.61 11.08
N TRP A 337 22.97 22.26 10.30
CA TRP A 337 23.24 22.92 9.02
C TRP A 337 22.03 22.82 8.08
N ALA A 338 21.43 21.63 7.96
CA ALA A 338 20.24 21.40 7.14
C ALA A 338 19.04 22.23 7.60
N ALA A 339 18.77 22.31 8.91
CA ALA A 339 17.73 23.18 9.47
C ALA A 339 17.97 24.66 9.14
N CYS A 340 19.23 25.10 9.22
CA CYS A 340 19.59 26.48 8.93
C CYS A 340 19.45 26.83 7.46
N ARG A 341 19.86 25.94 6.56
CA ARG A 341 19.71 26.08 5.12
C ARG A 341 18.24 26.06 4.69
N GLY A 342 17.45 25.15 5.27
CA GLY A 342 16.03 24.97 4.98
C GLY A 342 15.13 26.07 5.56
N GLY A 343 15.63 26.91 6.48
CA GLY A 343 14.86 27.99 7.07
C GLY A 343 13.95 27.55 8.22
N ASN A 344 14.36 26.51 8.96
CA ASN A 344 13.52 25.81 9.95
C ASN A 344 13.99 26.10 11.39
N PRO A 345 13.52 27.19 12.04
CA PRO A 345 14.05 27.62 13.33
C PRO A 345 13.74 26.65 14.48
N GLU A 346 12.60 25.97 14.47
CA GLU A 346 12.24 24.97 15.49
C GLU A 346 13.15 23.74 15.40
N CYS A 347 13.49 23.29 14.18
CA CYS A 347 14.46 22.21 13.97
C CYS A 347 15.85 22.62 14.45
N ALA A 348 16.29 23.85 14.15
CA ALA A 348 17.56 24.36 14.63
C ALA A 348 17.61 24.40 16.16
N GLU A 349 16.55 24.89 16.81
CA GLU A 349 16.42 24.91 18.26
C GLU A 349 16.48 23.50 18.87
N VAL A 350 15.79 22.53 18.27
CA VAL A 350 15.79 21.13 18.73
C VAL A 350 17.19 20.52 18.62
N CYS A 351 17.90 20.73 17.51
CA CYS A 351 19.29 20.27 17.34
C CYS A 351 20.25 20.89 18.35
N LEU A 352 20.17 22.20 18.57
CA LEU A 352 21.02 22.92 19.52
C LEU A 352 20.77 22.47 20.97
N LYS A 353 19.51 22.30 21.36
CA LYS A 353 19.16 21.76 22.69
C LYS A 353 19.68 20.34 22.90
N SER A 354 19.88 19.60 21.82
CA SER A 354 20.38 18.23 21.83
C SER A 354 21.90 18.13 21.68
N GLY A 355 22.61 19.26 21.70
CA GLY A 355 24.07 19.30 21.67
C GLY A 355 24.69 19.43 20.28
N GLY A 356 23.92 19.80 19.26
CA GLY A 356 24.47 20.14 17.95
C GLY A 356 25.40 21.35 18.06
N ASP A 357 26.58 21.25 17.44
CA ASP A 357 27.56 22.34 17.42
C ASP A 357 27.10 23.46 16.47
N PRO A 358 26.78 24.67 16.99
CA PRO A 358 26.32 25.79 16.15
C PRO A 358 27.35 26.28 15.14
N ASP A 359 28.63 25.96 15.37
CA ASP A 359 29.77 26.50 14.64
C ASP A 359 30.46 25.44 13.75
N GLN A 360 29.95 24.21 13.72
CA GLN A 360 30.50 23.14 12.87
C GLN A 360 30.31 23.46 11.38
N MET A 361 31.41 23.70 10.68
CA MET A 361 31.43 23.93 9.25
C MET A 361 31.16 22.65 8.46
N ASP A 362 30.52 22.78 7.31
CA ASP A 362 30.45 21.70 6.33
C ASP A 362 31.81 21.47 5.64
N ASN A 363 31.94 20.36 4.90
CA ASN A 363 33.19 19.99 4.21
C ASN A 363 32.94 19.80 2.72
N ARG A 364 32.86 20.91 1.98
CA ARG A 364 32.61 20.92 0.53
C ARG A 364 33.87 20.83 -0.33
N GLN A 365 35.01 20.41 0.22
CA GLN A 365 36.23 20.23 -0.58
C GLN A 365 36.05 19.13 -1.63
N GLY A 366 35.60 19.51 -2.83
CA GLY A 366 35.44 18.60 -3.98
C GLY A 366 34.22 18.84 -4.87
N TRP A 367 33.18 19.54 -4.39
CA TRP A 367 31.95 19.78 -5.16
C TRP A 367 31.90 21.22 -5.69
N ALA A 368 32.43 21.43 -6.90
CA ALA A 368 32.23 22.67 -7.64
C ALA A 368 30.89 22.59 -8.37
N GLU A 369 29.82 23.06 -7.74
CA GLU A 369 28.62 23.45 -8.49
C GLU A 369 29.06 24.55 -9.47
N ALA A 370 28.93 24.27 -10.77
CA ALA A 370 29.41 25.17 -11.82
C ALA A 370 28.75 26.55 -11.69
N GLY A 371 29.49 27.50 -11.11
CA GLY A 371 29.09 28.90 -11.00
C GLY A 371 28.90 29.43 -9.57
N ALA A 372 28.95 28.60 -8.53
CA ALA A 372 28.88 29.07 -7.15
C ALA A 372 30.19 28.73 -6.42
N GLY A 373 31.06 29.73 -6.21
CA GLY A 373 32.23 29.62 -5.34
C GLY A 373 31.79 29.44 -3.89
N VAL A 374 31.35 28.23 -3.52
CA VAL A 374 30.80 27.96 -2.20
C VAL A 374 31.82 27.24 -1.34
N ALA A 375 32.64 28.07 -0.71
CA ALA A 375 33.44 27.75 0.45
C ALA A 375 32.63 27.00 1.52
N SER A 376 33.30 26.06 2.21
CA SER A 376 32.81 25.50 3.46
C SER A 376 32.35 26.59 4.41
N CYS A 377 31.18 26.44 5.03
CA CYS A 377 30.55 27.47 5.85
C CYS A 377 29.84 26.90 7.08
N THR A 378 29.60 27.76 8.08
CA THR A 378 28.83 27.44 9.28
C THR A 378 27.32 27.34 8.99
N PRO A 379 26.52 26.72 9.88
CA PRO A 379 25.07 26.74 9.82
C PRO A 379 24.50 28.16 9.83
N LEU A 380 25.07 29.06 10.66
CA LEU A 380 24.67 30.46 10.72
C LEU A 380 24.87 31.16 9.38
N PHE A 381 26.01 30.95 8.73
CA PHE A 381 26.29 31.49 7.39
C PHE A 381 25.27 31.01 6.37
N ALA A 382 24.93 29.71 6.38
CA ALA A 382 23.92 29.15 5.48
C ALA A 382 22.53 29.81 5.66
N ALA A 383 22.13 30.09 6.90
CA ALA A 383 20.89 30.81 7.21
C ALA A 383 20.93 32.28 6.73
N CYS A 384 22.08 32.95 6.89
CA CYS A 384 22.28 34.32 6.42
C CYS A 384 22.19 34.41 4.90
N TRP A 385 22.89 33.52 4.19
CA TRP A 385 22.90 33.49 2.73
C TRP A 385 21.51 33.24 2.13
N GLN A 386 20.68 32.43 2.78
CA GLN A 386 19.29 32.21 2.36
C GLN A 386 18.31 33.29 2.85
N GLY A 387 18.75 34.18 3.75
CA GLY A 387 17.92 35.26 4.27
C GLY A 387 16.88 34.81 5.30
N HIS A 388 17.17 33.79 6.11
CA HIS A 388 16.25 33.22 7.09
C HIS A 388 16.36 33.92 8.46
N PHE A 389 15.74 35.10 8.59
CA PHE A 389 15.86 35.94 9.80
C PHE A 389 15.52 35.20 11.11
N ALA A 390 14.43 34.42 11.14
CA ALA A 390 14.01 33.69 12.34
C ALA A 390 15.05 32.65 12.80
N VAL A 391 15.69 31.96 11.85
CA VAL A 391 16.79 31.02 12.12
C VAL A 391 18.02 31.76 12.62
N VAL A 392 18.42 32.85 11.94
CA VAL A 392 19.58 33.66 12.34
C VAL A 392 19.43 34.14 13.77
N LYS A 393 18.27 34.72 14.10
CA LYS A 393 17.95 35.15 15.46
C LYS A 393 18.08 34.00 16.46
N LYS A 394 17.48 32.85 16.17
CA LYS A 394 17.53 31.68 17.06
C LYS A 394 18.96 31.16 17.26
N MET A 395 19.74 31.07 16.19
CA MET A 395 21.14 30.64 16.25
C MET A 395 21.98 31.56 17.14
N LEU A 396 21.84 32.89 16.97
CA LEU A 396 22.53 33.88 17.79
C LEU A 396 22.13 33.82 19.26
N GLU A 397 20.82 33.70 19.55
CA GLU A 397 20.30 33.53 20.92
C GLU A 397 20.84 32.27 21.61
N MET A 398 21.15 31.23 20.82
CA MET A 398 21.63 29.95 21.31
C MET A 398 23.17 29.80 21.25
N GLY A 399 23.88 30.88 20.96
CA GLY A 399 25.33 30.98 21.13
C GLY A 399 26.17 30.65 19.90
N ALA A 400 25.59 30.66 18.70
CA ALA A 400 26.36 30.61 17.46
C ALA A 400 27.29 31.82 17.33
N ASP A 401 28.50 31.62 16.85
CA ASP A 401 29.48 32.69 16.71
C ASP A 401 29.20 33.53 15.46
N PRO A 402 28.71 34.79 15.58
CA PRO A 402 28.48 35.63 14.41
C PRO A 402 29.76 35.98 13.63
N ALA A 403 30.95 35.81 14.24
CA ALA A 403 32.23 36.07 13.59
C ALA A 403 32.74 34.94 12.70
N LEU A 404 32.18 33.72 12.81
CA LEU A 404 32.57 32.59 11.98
C LEU A 404 31.81 32.62 10.65
N GLY A 405 32.54 33.02 9.61
CA GLY A 405 32.09 33.07 8.22
C GLY A 405 32.31 31.75 7.46
N ASP A 406 32.67 31.86 6.19
CA ASP A 406 33.12 30.73 5.37
C ASP A 406 34.66 30.61 5.32
N VAL A 407 35.18 29.57 4.68
CA VAL A 407 36.63 29.38 4.51
C VAL A 407 37.30 30.41 3.59
N GLU A 408 36.52 31.22 2.87
CA GLU A 408 37.00 32.37 2.09
C GLU A 408 37.01 33.68 2.91
N ASN A 409 36.71 33.61 4.21
CA ASN A 409 36.60 34.74 5.14
C ASN A 409 35.49 35.74 4.80
N ARG A 410 34.47 35.37 4.01
CA ARG A 410 33.26 36.19 3.88
C ARG A 410 32.50 36.18 5.20
N SER A 411 32.13 37.35 5.68
CA SER A 411 31.39 37.47 6.95
C SER A 411 29.91 37.15 6.79
N ASN A 412 29.25 36.74 7.88
CA ASN A 412 27.80 36.48 7.90
C ASN A 412 26.97 37.71 7.47
N SER A 413 27.46 38.93 7.73
CA SER A 413 26.82 40.19 7.33
C SER A 413 26.98 40.53 5.84
N GLU A 414 28.03 40.04 5.17
CA GLU A 414 28.30 40.32 3.76
C GLU A 414 27.47 39.46 2.81
N VAL A 415 27.08 38.26 3.26
CA VAL A 415 26.44 37.26 2.40
C VAL A 415 24.92 37.35 2.33
N THR A 416 24.32 38.23 3.14
CA THR A 416 22.90 38.54 3.09
C THR A 416 22.68 39.91 2.44
N GLU A 417 21.61 40.06 1.66
CA GLU A 417 21.16 41.38 1.20
C GLU A 417 20.17 42.02 2.18
N LYS A 418 19.65 41.27 3.15
CA LYS A 418 18.59 41.74 4.05
C LYS A 418 19.14 42.54 5.22
N ASP A 419 18.69 43.80 5.34
CA ASP A 419 19.20 44.76 6.33
C ASP A 419 18.87 44.38 7.77
N ASP A 420 17.74 43.71 8.01
CA ASP A 420 17.34 43.19 9.33
C ASP A 420 18.30 42.11 9.83
N ILE A 421 18.72 41.19 8.95
CA ILE A 421 19.72 40.15 9.24
C ILE A 421 21.10 40.79 9.46
N LYS A 422 21.49 41.78 8.66
CA LYS A 422 22.75 42.52 8.87
C LYS A 422 22.76 43.20 10.23
N ALA A 423 21.67 43.89 10.57
CA ALA A 423 21.55 44.63 11.82
C ALA A 423 21.71 43.71 13.04
N ILE A 424 21.01 42.58 13.07
CA ILE A 424 21.09 41.65 14.22
C ILE A 424 22.46 40.98 14.34
N ILE A 425 23.13 40.66 13.22
CA ILE A 425 24.50 40.09 13.25
C ILE A 425 25.47 41.11 13.84
N LEU A 426 25.42 42.36 13.38
CA LEU A 426 26.31 43.43 13.87
C LEU A 426 26.05 43.73 15.35
N GLU A 427 24.79 43.75 15.78
CA GLU A 427 24.40 43.90 17.19
C GLU A 427 25.03 42.81 18.07
N TYR A 428 24.89 41.53 17.67
CA TYR A 428 25.47 40.42 18.43
C TYR A 428 27.01 40.38 18.37
N MET A 429 27.63 40.80 17.27
CA MET A 429 29.08 40.99 17.19
C MET A 429 29.58 42.02 18.20
N ASP A 430 28.88 43.14 18.36
CA ASP A 430 29.25 44.18 19.30
C ASP A 430 29.03 43.75 20.76
N LEU A 431 27.92 43.05 21.05
CA LEU A 431 27.68 42.43 22.36
C LEU A 431 28.77 41.42 22.73
N LYS A 432 29.31 40.67 21.75
CA LYS A 432 30.41 39.72 21.97
C LYS A 432 31.69 40.42 22.36
N LYS A 433 32.05 41.51 21.66
CA LYS A 433 33.23 42.33 22.00
C LYS A 433 33.13 42.91 23.41
N MET A 434 31.92 43.24 23.86
CA MET A 434 31.67 43.79 25.20
C MET A 434 31.66 42.73 26.31
N GLY A 435 31.75 41.43 25.98
CA GLY A 435 31.67 40.34 26.95
C GLY A 435 30.28 40.15 27.58
N SER A 436 29.24 40.69 26.94
CA SER A 436 27.87 40.79 27.48
C SER A 436 26.90 39.77 26.87
N LEU A 437 27.38 38.74 26.17
CA LEU A 437 26.49 37.73 25.59
C LEU A 437 25.80 36.91 26.69
N PRO A 438 24.50 36.60 26.52
CA PRO A 438 23.82 35.66 27.40
C PRO A 438 24.56 34.30 27.37
N PRO A 439 24.78 33.66 28.53
CA PRO A 439 25.44 32.37 28.58
C PRO A 439 24.60 31.33 27.80
N PRO A 440 25.23 30.43 27.04
CA PRO A 440 24.52 29.42 26.27
C PRO A 440 23.67 28.55 27.23
N PRO A 441 22.47 28.11 26.80
CA PRO A 441 21.60 27.31 27.64
C PRO A 441 22.31 26.02 28.07
N LYS A 442 22.46 25.80 29.38
CA LYS A 442 23.01 24.55 29.94
C LYS A 442 22.04 23.40 29.66
N GLY A 443 22.22 22.69 28.55
CA GLY A 443 21.34 21.63 28.03
C GLY A 443 21.15 20.36 28.89
N LYS A 444 21.54 20.35 30.17
CA LYS A 444 21.52 19.13 31.00
C LYS A 444 20.17 18.85 31.70
N GLY A 445 19.26 19.82 31.77
CA GLY A 445 18.04 19.71 32.59
C GLY A 445 16.86 18.94 31.97
N ALA A 446 16.62 19.10 30.67
CA ALA A 446 15.56 18.37 29.95
C ALA A 446 15.96 16.91 29.68
N PHE A 447 17.26 16.69 29.41
CA PHE A 447 17.85 15.37 29.21
C PHE A 447 17.66 14.46 30.43
N ALA A 448 17.68 14.99 31.66
CA ALA A 448 17.49 14.16 32.87
C ALA A 448 16.07 13.58 33.01
N LYS A 449 15.02 14.32 32.62
CA LYS A 449 13.63 13.82 32.63
C LYS A 449 13.36 12.85 31.47
N VAL A 450 13.87 13.16 30.28
CA VAL A 450 13.82 12.27 29.10
C VAL A 450 14.66 11.02 29.33
N GLN A 451 15.78 11.12 30.06
CA GLN A 451 16.63 9.98 30.40
C GLN A 451 16.03 9.11 31.49
N GLN A 452 15.33 9.67 32.48
CA GLN A 452 14.59 8.87 33.47
C GLN A 452 13.40 8.15 32.85
N GLN A 453 12.72 8.79 31.88
CA GLN A 453 11.64 8.19 31.09
C GLN A 453 12.17 7.16 30.08
N GLY A 454 13.32 7.44 29.46
CA GLY A 454 14.05 6.56 28.53
C GLY A 454 14.72 5.37 29.21
N ASP A 455 15.20 5.50 30.46
CA ASP A 455 15.73 4.38 31.24
C ASP A 455 14.59 3.45 31.70
N ARG A 456 13.42 4.02 32.04
CA ARG A 456 12.19 3.25 32.27
C ARG A 456 11.71 2.55 31.00
N GLN A 457 11.68 3.23 29.86
CA GLN A 457 11.35 2.64 28.56
C GLN A 457 12.39 1.60 28.10
N LYS A 458 13.67 1.79 28.41
CA LYS A 458 14.74 0.83 28.11
C LYS A 458 14.61 -0.44 28.96
N GLN A 459 14.24 -0.29 30.22
CA GLN A 459 13.95 -1.43 31.09
C GLN A 459 12.71 -2.18 30.58
N ILE A 460 11.62 -1.45 30.26
CA ILE A 460 10.40 -2.03 29.69
C ILE A 460 10.67 -2.70 28.33
N SER A 461 11.44 -2.07 27.44
CA SER A 461 11.82 -2.63 26.13
C SER A 461 12.70 -3.86 26.27
N LYS A 462 13.62 -3.88 27.23
CA LYS A 462 14.44 -5.06 27.53
C LYS A 462 13.60 -6.21 28.09
N ASP A 463 12.67 -5.91 28.99
CA ASP A 463 11.76 -6.88 29.58
C ASP A 463 10.74 -7.38 28.54
N LEU A 464 10.28 -6.51 27.64
CA LEU A 464 9.43 -6.85 26.50
C LEU A 464 10.18 -7.78 25.53
N ARG A 465 11.40 -7.46 25.13
CA ARG A 465 12.24 -8.33 24.28
C ARG A 465 12.46 -9.71 24.91
N ALA A 466 12.66 -9.77 26.23
CA ALA A 466 12.80 -11.03 26.94
C ALA A 466 11.49 -11.85 26.93
N LYS A 467 10.33 -11.20 27.09
CA LYS A 467 9.03 -11.86 26.99
C LYS A 467 8.65 -12.23 25.56
N GLU A 468 9.01 -11.43 24.57
CA GLU A 468 8.84 -11.71 23.14
C GLU A 468 9.69 -12.91 22.73
N ALA A 469 10.96 -12.97 23.16
CA ALA A 469 11.80 -14.15 22.94
C ALA A 469 11.21 -15.42 23.59
N HIS A 470 10.62 -15.29 24.78
CA HIS A 470 9.91 -16.40 25.42
C HIS A 470 8.64 -16.80 24.64
N LYS A 471 7.86 -15.83 24.16
CA LYS A 471 6.68 -16.07 23.30
C LYS A 471 7.10 -16.76 22.00
N GLU A 472 8.19 -16.32 21.37
CA GLU A 472 8.71 -16.89 20.13
C GLU A 472 9.15 -18.34 20.32
N ALA A 473 9.83 -18.65 21.43
CA ALA A 473 10.16 -20.03 21.80
C ALA A 473 8.91 -20.90 21.95
N GLN A 474 7.83 -20.36 22.53
CA GLN A 474 6.54 -21.04 22.67
C GLN A 474 5.84 -21.24 21.30
N VAL A 475 5.88 -20.26 20.41
CA VAL A 475 5.38 -20.39 19.03
C VAL A 475 6.10 -21.51 18.28
N GLN A 476 7.43 -21.57 18.38
CA GLN A 476 8.23 -22.64 17.77
C GLN A 476 7.88 -24.01 18.36
N ALA A 477 7.66 -24.10 19.67
CA ALA A 477 7.22 -25.34 20.33
C ALA A 477 5.84 -25.81 19.83
N VAL A 478 4.87 -24.89 19.74
CA VAL A 478 3.52 -25.16 19.20
C VAL A 478 3.60 -25.59 17.73
N ALA A 479 4.40 -24.91 16.90
CA ALA A 479 4.58 -25.26 15.49
C ALA A 479 5.13 -26.69 15.32
N LYS A 480 6.13 -27.05 16.13
CA LYS A 480 6.69 -28.41 16.14
C LYS A 480 5.65 -29.45 16.54
N LEU A 481 4.88 -29.20 17.61
CA LEU A 481 3.82 -30.11 18.06
C LEU A 481 2.70 -30.24 17.01
N ARG A 482 2.32 -29.17 16.33
CA ARG A 482 1.34 -29.21 15.22
C ARG A 482 1.84 -30.08 14.06
N ALA A 483 3.11 -29.95 13.69
CA ALA A 483 3.71 -30.78 12.65
C ALA A 483 3.75 -32.28 13.07
N GLU A 484 4.09 -32.56 14.33
CA GLU A 484 4.06 -33.92 14.89
C GLU A 484 2.64 -34.51 14.89
N VAL A 485 1.61 -33.73 15.29
CA VAL A 485 0.20 -34.14 15.23
C VAL A 485 -0.23 -34.44 13.79
N ALA A 486 0.08 -33.55 12.84
CA ALA A 486 -0.28 -33.74 11.44
C ALA A 486 0.38 -35.00 10.84
N GLN A 487 1.64 -35.28 11.21
CA GLN A 487 2.32 -36.51 10.80
C GLN A 487 1.67 -37.76 11.40
N MET A 488 1.25 -37.71 12.67
CA MET A 488 0.55 -38.81 13.33
C MET A 488 -0.85 -39.05 12.75
N GLU A 489 -1.60 -37.99 12.43
CA GLU A 489 -2.91 -38.09 11.77
C GLU A 489 -2.79 -38.72 10.39
N LYS A 490 -1.80 -38.31 9.59
CA LYS A 490 -1.52 -38.93 8.29
C LYS A 490 -1.21 -40.43 8.42
N LYS A 491 -0.32 -40.80 9.36
CA LYS A 491 -0.01 -42.21 9.66
C LYS A 491 -1.24 -43.01 10.08
N LEU A 492 -2.13 -42.41 10.87
CA LEU A 492 -3.37 -43.06 11.32
C LEU A 492 -4.34 -43.27 10.15
N VAL A 493 -4.47 -42.31 9.25
CA VAL A 493 -5.28 -42.44 8.03
C VAL A 493 -4.75 -43.54 7.13
N ASP A 494 -3.44 -43.61 6.93
CA ASP A 494 -2.81 -44.66 6.12
C ASP A 494 -3.00 -46.04 6.74
N LYS A 495 -2.82 -46.19 8.06
CA LYS A 495 -3.11 -47.45 8.78
C LYS A 495 -4.59 -47.84 8.72
N ARG A 496 -5.51 -46.88 8.80
CA ARG A 496 -6.96 -47.15 8.66
C ARG A 496 -7.27 -47.74 7.28
N LYS A 497 -6.68 -47.19 6.21
CA LYS A 497 -6.79 -47.74 4.85
C LYS A 497 -6.20 -49.15 4.73
N GLU A 498 -5.09 -49.45 5.41
CA GLU A 498 -4.53 -50.81 5.46
C GLU A 498 -5.45 -51.81 6.17
N THR A 499 -6.22 -51.34 7.16
CA THR A 499 -7.18 -52.17 7.92
C THR A 499 -8.58 -52.28 7.28
N GLU A 500 -8.94 -51.41 6.34
CA GLU A 500 -10.22 -51.43 5.60
C GLU A 500 -10.62 -52.82 5.06
N PRO A 501 -9.73 -53.58 4.39
CA PRO A 501 -10.07 -54.93 3.93
C PRO A 501 -10.31 -55.91 5.08
N MET A 502 -9.62 -55.76 6.22
CA MET A 502 -9.83 -56.59 7.42
C MET A 502 -11.16 -56.26 8.10
N THR A 503 -11.58 -54.99 8.12
CA THR A 503 -12.90 -54.58 8.61
C THR A 503 -14.03 -55.07 7.72
N ALA A 504 -13.88 -54.99 6.39
CA ALA A 504 -14.86 -55.52 5.45
C ALA A 504 -15.01 -57.05 5.57
N GLU A 505 -13.90 -57.76 5.83
CA GLU A 505 -13.92 -59.20 6.11
C GLU A 505 -14.54 -59.53 7.47
N ALA A 506 -14.40 -58.65 8.48
CA ALA A 506 -15.06 -58.83 9.78
C ALA A 506 -16.58 -58.59 9.69
N GLU A 507 -17.05 -57.72 8.80
CA GLU A 507 -18.48 -57.43 8.60
C GLU A 507 -19.27 -58.59 7.99
N SER A 508 -18.60 -59.49 7.26
CA SER A 508 -19.20 -60.69 6.67
C SER A 508 -19.23 -61.91 7.60
N LEU A 509 -18.66 -61.80 8.80
CA LEU A 509 -18.65 -62.85 9.83
C LEU A 509 -19.73 -62.58 10.88
N GLU A 510 -20.15 -63.61 11.62
CA GLU A 510 -21.13 -63.51 12.73
C GLU A 510 -20.58 -64.09 14.03
N GLY A 511 -21.10 -63.64 15.17
CA GLY A 511 -20.76 -64.20 16.49
C GLY A 511 -19.33 -63.95 16.97
N GLU A 512 -18.70 -64.98 17.53
CA GLU A 512 -17.41 -64.91 18.24
C GLU A 512 -16.22 -64.63 17.29
N GLU A 513 -16.29 -65.09 16.04
CA GLU A 513 -15.25 -64.83 15.02
C GLU A 513 -15.23 -63.37 14.56
N LYS A 514 -16.41 -62.73 14.43
CA LYS A 514 -16.51 -61.29 14.17
C LYS A 514 -15.88 -60.47 15.28
N ALA A 515 -16.18 -60.82 16.55
CA ALA A 515 -15.63 -60.12 17.71
C ALA A 515 -14.09 -60.21 17.73
N LYS A 516 -13.53 -61.39 17.44
CA LYS A 516 -12.08 -61.62 17.42
C LYS A 516 -11.35 -60.82 16.33
N LYS A 517 -11.94 -60.72 15.12
CA LYS A 517 -11.35 -59.91 14.03
C LYS A 517 -11.45 -58.41 14.29
N LEU A 518 -12.57 -57.92 14.84
CA LEU A 518 -12.70 -56.52 15.24
C LEU A 518 -11.74 -56.16 16.38
N GLU A 519 -11.49 -57.09 17.30
CA GLU A 519 -10.50 -56.91 18.37
C GLU A 519 -9.06 -56.87 17.82
N GLU A 520 -8.74 -57.67 16.81
CA GLU A 520 -7.43 -57.61 16.12
C GLU A 520 -7.23 -56.28 15.37
N VAL A 521 -8.26 -55.77 14.68
CA VAL A 521 -8.24 -54.45 14.05
C VAL A 521 -8.06 -53.35 15.10
N ALA A 522 -8.83 -53.40 16.19
CA ALA A 522 -8.72 -52.44 17.28
C ALA A 522 -7.34 -52.46 17.94
N ALA A 523 -6.73 -53.64 18.11
CA ALA A 523 -5.38 -53.78 18.67
C ALA A 523 -4.30 -53.12 17.79
N ARG A 524 -4.52 -53.01 16.47
CA ARG A 524 -3.58 -52.37 15.53
C ARG A 524 -3.70 -50.84 15.48
N ILE A 525 -4.89 -50.28 15.74
CA ILE A 525 -5.17 -48.85 15.60
C ILE A 525 -5.13 -48.11 16.94
N LYS A 526 -5.65 -48.73 18.01
CA LYS A 526 -5.84 -48.10 19.33
C LYS A 526 -4.55 -47.52 19.95
N PRO A 527 -3.37 -48.17 19.86
CA PRO A 527 -2.13 -47.58 20.40
C PRO A 527 -1.75 -46.24 19.75
N ASP A 528 -1.99 -46.09 18.45
CA ASP A 528 -1.69 -44.85 17.73
C ASP A 528 -2.75 -43.77 17.99
N GLU A 529 -4.01 -44.15 18.20
CA GLU A 529 -5.06 -43.23 18.66
C GLU A 529 -4.77 -42.67 20.06
N ASP A 530 -4.35 -43.53 20.98
CA ASP A 530 -3.96 -43.13 22.33
C ASP A 530 -2.71 -42.23 22.32
N ALA A 531 -1.73 -42.53 21.45
CA ALA A 531 -0.54 -41.70 21.25
C ALA A 531 -0.88 -40.33 20.64
N LEU A 532 -1.78 -40.29 19.64
CA LEU A 532 -2.26 -39.07 19.02
C LEU A 532 -3.03 -38.21 20.02
N LYS A 533 -3.90 -38.81 20.83
CA LYS A 533 -4.63 -38.11 21.89
C LYS A 533 -3.68 -37.46 22.88
N LYS A 534 -2.68 -38.20 23.36
CA LYS A 534 -1.66 -37.66 24.27
C LYS A 534 -0.85 -36.52 23.65
N CYS A 535 -0.59 -36.56 22.34
CA CYS A 535 0.07 -35.47 21.64
C CYS A 535 -0.83 -34.23 21.48
N LYS A 536 -2.12 -34.42 21.18
CA LYS A 536 -3.12 -33.34 21.14
C LYS A 536 -3.30 -32.68 22.51
N ASP A 537 -3.29 -33.45 23.59
CA ASP A 537 -3.38 -32.90 24.95
C ASP A 537 -2.16 -31.99 25.26
N LYS A 538 -0.95 -32.41 24.88
CA LYS A 538 0.26 -31.57 24.99
C LYS A 538 0.21 -30.32 24.12
N LEU A 539 -0.37 -30.42 22.92
CA LEU A 539 -0.57 -29.27 22.04
C LEU A 539 -1.52 -28.25 22.68
N ASN A 540 -2.60 -28.71 23.31
CA ASN A 540 -3.55 -27.84 24.00
C ASN A 540 -2.92 -27.15 25.22
N GLU A 541 -2.08 -27.87 25.98
CA GLU A 541 -1.32 -27.28 27.09
C GLU A 541 -0.35 -26.20 26.58
N ALA A 542 0.40 -26.47 25.52
CA ALA A 542 1.30 -25.50 24.89
C ALA A 542 0.57 -24.27 24.31
N LEU A 543 -0.64 -24.46 23.77
CA LEU A 543 -1.48 -23.34 23.30
C LEU A 543 -1.93 -22.45 24.47
N SER A 544 -2.29 -23.05 25.62
CA SER A 544 -2.63 -22.28 26.82
C SER A 544 -1.43 -21.51 27.38
N GLU A 545 -0.23 -22.10 27.36
CA GLU A 545 1.00 -21.39 27.73
C GLU A 545 1.31 -20.22 26.79
N LEU A 546 1.07 -20.40 25.49
CA LEU A 546 1.24 -19.34 24.48
C LEU A 546 0.25 -18.18 24.71
N GLU A 547 -1.02 -18.47 25.00
CA GLU A 547 -2.02 -17.44 25.35
C GLU A 547 -1.60 -16.65 26.60
N ASN A 548 -1.09 -17.34 27.63
CA ASN A 548 -0.58 -16.69 28.84
C ASN A 548 0.66 -15.82 28.55
N ALA A 549 1.57 -16.28 27.69
CA ALA A 549 2.73 -15.51 27.26
C ALA A 549 2.32 -14.27 26.45
N GLN A 550 1.32 -14.40 25.57
CA GLN A 550 0.77 -13.30 24.79
C GLN A 550 0.10 -12.25 25.68
N LYS A 551 -0.68 -12.68 26.67
CA LYS A 551 -1.27 -11.79 27.68
C LYS A 551 -0.20 -11.06 28.50
N ALA A 552 0.86 -11.77 28.92
CA ALA A 552 1.96 -11.17 29.66
C ALA A 552 2.76 -10.12 28.87
N CYS A 553 2.78 -10.20 27.53
CA CYS A 553 3.30 -9.15 26.66
C CYS A 553 2.33 -7.96 26.58
N LEU A 554 1.03 -8.20 26.43
CA LEU A 554 -0.01 -7.17 26.40
C LEU A 554 -0.04 -6.33 27.69
N ASP A 555 -0.02 -6.98 28.86
CA ASP A 555 -0.02 -6.30 30.16
C ASP A 555 1.21 -5.36 30.31
N LEU A 556 2.38 -5.76 29.79
CA LEU A 556 3.58 -4.90 29.78
C LEU A 556 3.48 -3.72 28.80
N MET A 557 2.75 -3.90 27.70
CA MET A 557 2.48 -2.81 26.76
C MET A 557 1.54 -1.78 27.40
N GLU A 558 0.55 -2.21 28.19
CA GLU A 558 -0.34 -1.31 28.95
C GLU A 558 0.40 -0.53 30.05
N ASP A 559 1.26 -1.19 30.83
CA ASP A 559 2.07 -0.58 31.91
C ASP A 559 3.12 0.44 31.41
N SER A 560 3.42 0.44 30.10
CA SER A 560 4.36 1.37 29.47
C SER A 560 3.84 2.81 29.37
N GLY A 561 2.62 3.08 29.84
CA GLY A 561 2.00 4.40 29.81
C GLY A 561 1.33 4.71 28.48
N ASN A 562 0.87 3.69 27.76
CA ASN A 562 0.06 3.80 26.55
C ASN A 562 -1.42 4.14 26.88
N SER A 563 -1.67 4.94 27.92
CA SER A 563 -2.99 5.46 28.25
C SER A 563 -3.21 6.76 27.47
N GLY A 564 -3.60 6.63 26.21
CA GLY A 564 -3.87 7.75 25.31
C GLY A 564 -4.64 7.33 24.07
N GLY A 565 -5.84 6.79 24.28
CA GLY A 565 -6.79 6.44 23.22
C GLY A 565 -7.52 5.15 23.56
N GLU A 566 -8.73 5.27 24.10
CA GLU A 566 -9.64 4.14 24.33
C GLU A 566 -9.93 3.39 23.02
N ILE A 567 -9.83 2.05 23.12
CA ILE A 567 -10.40 0.92 22.35
C ILE A 567 -10.98 1.24 20.96
#